data_AF-A0A8F7YB82-F1
#
_entry.id   AF-A0A8F7YB82-F1
#
_cell.length_a   1.000
_cell.length_b   1.000
_cell.length_c   1.000
_cell.angle_alpha   90.00
_cell.angle_beta   90.00
_cell.angle_gamma   90.00
#
_symmetry.space_group_name_H-M   'P 1'
#
loop_
_entity.id
_entity.type
_entity.pdbx_description
1 polymer ?
#
loop_
_entity_poly.entity_id
_entity_poly.type
_entity_poly.pdbx_seq_one_letter_code
_entity_poly.pdbx_strand_id
1 'polypeptide(L)'
;MSKPPLFFIIIIALIVVAASFRFVQQRREKAANDAAPLQQKQVVVSNKREKPVNDRRSRQQEVTPAGTSMRYEASFKPLNGGLEKTFRVQAQQYHALTVGDKGTLSYKGTRFVGFVARTPDNE
;
A
#
# COMPACT_ATOMS: atom_id res chain seq x y z
N MET A 1 47.92 5.04 -29.60
CA MET A 1 46.54 4.74 -30.04
C MET A 1 45.93 3.75 -29.06
N SER A 2 45.36 4.26 -27.97
CA SER A 2 44.83 3.48 -26.84
C SER A 2 43.45 2.94 -27.18
N LYS A 3 43.41 1.72 -27.74
CA LYS A 3 42.16 0.95 -27.79
C LYS A 3 41.74 0.74 -26.32
N PRO A 4 40.56 1.23 -25.88
CA PRO A 4 40.08 0.90 -24.55
C PRO A 4 40.07 -0.63 -24.45
N PRO A 5 40.74 -1.19 -23.44
CA PRO A 5 41.01 -2.62 -23.45
C PRO A 5 39.67 -3.35 -23.38
N LEU A 6 39.54 -4.41 -24.18
CA LEU A 6 38.27 -5.06 -24.52
C LEU A 6 37.40 -5.41 -23.28
N PHE A 7 38.06 -5.70 -22.15
CA PHE A 7 37.40 -5.98 -20.87
C PHE A 7 36.58 -4.80 -20.32
N PHE A 8 37.01 -3.55 -20.51
CA PHE A 8 36.26 -2.36 -20.07
C PHE A 8 34.94 -2.21 -20.84
N ILE A 9 34.96 -2.49 -22.15
CA ILE A 9 33.76 -2.44 -23.00
C ILE A 9 32.75 -3.51 -22.54
N ILE A 10 33.23 -4.73 -22.24
CA ILE A 10 32.40 -5.83 -21.74
C ILE A 10 31.77 -5.46 -20.39
N ILE A 11 32.55 -4.89 -19.46
CA ILE A 11 32.06 -4.47 -18.14
C ILE A 11 30.99 -3.37 -18.27
N ILE A 12 31.23 -2.37 -19.12
CA ILE A 12 30.28 -1.28 -19.37
C ILE A 12 28.98 -1.85 -19.96
N ALA A 13 29.06 -2.74 -20.94
CA ALA A 13 27.88 -3.38 -21.52
C ALA A 13 27.07 -4.17 -20.48
N LEU A 14 27.75 -4.88 -19.57
CA LEU A 14 27.11 -5.66 -18.50
C LEU A 14 26.39 -4.75 -17.50
N ILE A 15 26.99 -3.63 -17.11
CA ILE A 15 26.37 -2.63 -16.23
C ILE A 15 25.13 -2.02 -16.89
N VAL A 16 25.19 -1.67 -18.19
CA VAL A 16 24.05 -1.10 -18.94
C VAL A 16 22.88 -2.09 -18.98
N VAL A 17 23.15 -3.37 -19.26
CA VAL A 17 22.12 -4.42 -19.25
C VAL A 17 21.50 -4.57 -17.86
N ALA A 18 22.31 -4.68 -16.81
CA ALA A 18 21.83 -4.83 -15.44
C ALA A 18 21.00 -3.62 -14.95
N ALA A 19 21.41 -2.40 -15.29
CA ALA A 19 20.68 -1.17 -14.96
C ALA A 19 19.33 -1.11 -15.71
N SER A 20 19.30 -1.54 -16.97
CA SER A 20 18.08 -1.62 -17.79
C SER A 20 17.07 -2.59 -17.18
N PHE A 21 17.52 -3.76 -16.72
CA PHE A 21 16.65 -4.75 -16.07
C PHE A 21 16.04 -4.23 -14.76
N ARG A 22 16.82 -3.54 -13.91
CA ARG A 22 16.28 -2.97 -12.66
C ARG A 22 15.26 -1.85 -12.90
N PHE A 23 15.44 -1.05 -13.96
CA PHE A 23 14.51 0.04 -14.28
C PHE A 23 13.15 -0.46 -14.77
N VAL A 24 13.13 -1.51 -15.58
CA VAL A 24 11.89 -2.10 -16.10
C VAL A 24 11.06 -2.74 -14.97
N GLN A 25 11.70 -3.37 -13.98
CA GLN A 25 10.98 -3.97 -12.84
C GLN A 25 10.25 -2.91 -12.01
N GLN A 26 10.89 -1.79 -11.69
CA GLN A 26 10.24 -0.70 -10.93
C GLN A 26 9.07 -0.06 -11.68
N ARG A 27 9.17 0.10 -13.00
CA ARG A 27 8.06 0.63 -13.80
C ARG A 27 6.90 -0.35 -13.91
N ARG A 28 7.17 -1.65 -13.99
CA ARG A 28 6.13 -2.68 -14.07
C ARG A 28 5.23 -2.70 -12.83
N GLU A 29 5.81 -2.58 -11.64
CA GLU A 29 5.03 -2.53 -10.39
C GLU A 29 4.17 -1.27 -10.30
N LYS A 30 4.70 -0.11 -10.72
CA LYS A 30 3.95 1.15 -10.71
C LYS A 30 2.82 1.15 -11.75
N ALA A 31 3.09 0.68 -12.97
CA ALA A 31 2.09 0.57 -14.03
C ALA A 31 0.98 -0.43 -13.68
N ALA A 32 1.29 -1.55 -13.02
CA ALA A 32 0.29 -2.52 -12.57
C ALA A 32 -0.62 -1.95 -11.46
N ASN A 33 -0.08 -1.12 -10.58
CA ASN A 33 -0.88 -0.46 -9.53
C ASN A 33 -1.72 0.70 -10.09
N ASP A 34 -1.21 1.47 -11.06
CA ASP A 34 -1.97 2.56 -11.70
C ASP A 34 -3.05 2.04 -12.64
N ALA A 35 -2.84 0.89 -13.30
CA ALA A 35 -3.83 0.23 -14.15
C ALA A 35 -4.84 -0.64 -13.36
N ALA A 36 -4.76 -0.69 -12.02
CA ALA A 36 -5.63 -1.55 -11.23
C ALA A 36 -7.09 -1.04 -11.29
N PRO A 37 -8.04 -1.87 -11.77
CA PRO A 37 -9.45 -1.48 -11.79
C PRO A 37 -9.97 -1.29 -10.36
N LEU A 38 -11.01 -0.45 -10.22
CA LEU A 38 -11.72 -0.31 -8.95
C LEU A 38 -12.34 -1.67 -8.58
N GLN A 39 -11.88 -2.28 -7.50
CA GLN A 39 -12.43 -3.53 -6.99
C GLN A 39 -13.42 -3.22 -5.88
N GLN A 40 -14.59 -3.87 -5.95
CA GLN A 40 -15.62 -3.82 -4.93
C GLN A 40 -15.83 -5.21 -4.35
N LYS A 41 -15.82 -5.34 -3.03
CA LYS A 41 -16.02 -6.62 -2.36
C LYS A 41 -16.91 -6.47 -1.12
N GLN A 42 -17.79 -7.45 -0.92
CA GLN A 42 -18.57 -7.55 0.31
C GLN A 42 -17.67 -8.03 1.46
N VAL A 43 -17.56 -7.23 2.50
CA VAL A 43 -16.68 -7.45 3.64
C VAL A 43 -17.39 -7.11 4.94
N VAL A 44 -16.81 -7.54 6.06
CA VAL A 44 -17.10 -7.04 7.40
C VAL A 44 -15.88 -6.26 7.91
N VAL A 45 -16.10 -5.13 8.56
CA VAL A 45 -15.06 -4.41 9.29
C VAL A 45 -14.67 -5.25 10.51
N SER A 46 -13.52 -5.92 10.46
CA SER A 46 -13.10 -6.85 11.51
C SER A 46 -12.35 -6.16 12.64
N ASN A 47 -11.54 -5.15 12.31
CA ASN A 47 -10.70 -4.48 13.29
C ASN A 47 -10.39 -3.03 12.89
N LYS A 48 -10.12 -2.20 13.89
CA LYS A 48 -9.71 -0.80 13.76
C LYS A 48 -8.50 -0.56 14.66
N ARG A 49 -7.42 -0.02 14.10
CA ARG A 49 -6.16 0.18 14.81
C ARG A 49 -5.66 1.59 14.58
N GLU A 50 -5.36 2.25 15.68
CA GLU A 50 -4.62 3.50 15.68
C GLU A 50 -3.17 3.24 16.05
N LYS A 51 -2.24 3.79 15.27
CA LYS A 51 -0.82 3.64 15.48
C LYS A 51 -0.13 4.99 15.46
N PRO A 52 0.56 5.40 16.54
CA PRO A 52 1.45 6.53 16.45
C PRO A 52 2.55 6.20 15.44
N VAL A 53 2.67 7.00 14.38
CA VAL A 53 3.74 6.88 13.41
C VAL A 53 4.89 7.70 13.93
N ASN A 54 6.05 7.06 14.03
CA ASN A 54 7.29 7.78 14.08
C ASN A 54 7.69 8.08 12.64
N ASP A 55 7.47 9.32 12.19
CA ASP A 55 7.81 9.77 10.83
C ASP A 55 9.31 10.06 10.71
N ARG A 56 10.15 9.11 11.13
CA ARG A 56 11.61 9.21 11.06
C ARG A 56 12.11 8.23 10.02
N ARG A 57 12.68 8.77 8.93
CA ARG A 57 13.44 7.99 7.95
C ARG A 57 14.48 7.15 8.70
N SER A 58 14.48 5.86 8.40
CA SER A 58 15.11 4.74 9.11
C SER A 58 16.65 4.77 9.30
N ARG A 59 17.31 5.93 9.45
CA ARG A 59 18.78 6.04 9.55
C ARG A 59 19.35 6.97 10.62
N GLN A 60 18.57 7.73 11.37
CA GLN A 60 19.14 8.60 12.41
C GLN A 60 18.69 8.15 13.79
N GLN A 61 19.66 7.56 14.49
CA GLN A 61 19.62 7.09 15.85
C GLN A 61 19.84 8.30 16.77
N GLU A 62 18.76 9.01 17.11
CA GLU A 62 18.77 9.98 18.20
C GLU A 62 17.39 10.09 18.85
N VAL A 63 17.39 10.04 20.18
CA VAL A 63 16.22 9.92 21.05
C VAL A 63 15.82 11.32 21.53
N THR A 64 14.97 12.01 20.77
CA THR A 64 14.34 13.28 21.19
C THR A 64 12.88 13.31 20.70
N PRO A 65 11.88 13.81 21.47
CA PRO A 65 10.46 13.54 21.22
C PRO A 65 9.92 14.39 20.05
N ALA A 66 9.29 13.76 19.04
CA ALA A 66 8.77 14.45 17.86
C ALA A 66 7.30 14.10 17.62
N GLY A 67 6.51 15.12 17.28
CA GLY A 67 5.05 15.14 17.21
C GLY A 67 4.40 13.91 16.58
N THR A 68 3.43 13.37 17.31
CA THR A 68 2.69 12.14 17.03
C THR A 68 1.82 12.28 15.77
N SER A 69 2.33 11.96 14.58
CA SER A 69 1.45 11.74 13.43
C SER A 69 0.73 10.40 13.61
N MET A 70 -0.59 10.40 13.73
CA MET A 70 -1.38 9.18 13.94
C MET A 70 -1.68 8.50 12.61
N ARG A 71 -1.44 7.18 12.53
CA ARG A 71 -1.84 6.32 11.41
C ARG A 71 -3.05 5.50 11.78
N TYR A 72 -4.07 5.64 10.96
CA TYR A 72 -5.30 4.89 11.08
C TYR A 72 -5.27 3.71 10.10
N GLU A 73 -5.52 2.53 10.64
CA GLU A 73 -5.62 1.29 9.89
C GLU A 73 -6.97 0.65 10.18
N ALA A 74 -7.64 0.18 9.14
CA ALA A 74 -8.86 -0.58 9.24
C ALA A 74 -8.68 -1.92 8.53
N SER A 75 -9.12 -2.99 9.18
CA SER A 75 -9.06 -4.33 8.63
C SER A 75 -10.45 -4.80 8.21
N PHE A 76 -10.47 -5.46 7.06
CA PHE A 76 -11.70 -5.90 6.41
C PHE A 76 -11.60 -7.39 6.09
N LYS A 77 -12.52 -8.17 6.65
CA LYS A 77 -12.62 -9.60 6.40
C LYS A 77 -13.65 -9.85 5.30
N PRO A 78 -13.30 -10.54 4.20
CA PRO A 78 -14.26 -10.88 3.16
C PRO A 78 -15.39 -11.78 3.67
N LEU A 79 -16.63 -11.52 3.23
CA LEU A 79 -17.78 -12.36 3.62
C LEU A 79 -17.74 -13.74 2.95
N ASN A 80 -17.17 -13.83 1.74
CA ASN A 80 -17.06 -15.08 0.99
C ASN A 80 -15.86 -15.96 1.40
N GLY A 81 -15.26 -15.68 2.57
CA GLY A 81 -14.02 -16.33 3.00
C GLY A 81 -12.78 -15.72 2.34
N GLY A 82 -11.65 -15.83 3.02
CA GLY A 82 -10.35 -15.32 2.58
C GLY A 82 -9.61 -14.56 3.66
N LEU A 83 -8.41 -14.11 3.30
CA LEU A 83 -7.55 -13.34 4.19
C LEU A 83 -8.13 -11.95 4.48
N GLU A 84 -8.01 -11.53 5.73
CA GLU A 84 -8.30 -10.17 6.17
C GLU A 84 -7.35 -9.20 5.49
N LYS A 85 -7.90 -8.12 4.91
CA LYS A 85 -7.12 -7.07 4.29
C LYS A 85 -7.08 -5.84 5.18
N THR A 86 -5.89 -5.44 5.59
CA THR A 86 -5.68 -4.19 6.32
C THR A 86 -5.35 -3.07 5.35
N PHE A 87 -6.07 -1.97 5.45
CA PHE A 87 -5.80 -0.76 4.69
C PHE A 87 -5.49 0.42 5.61
N ARG A 88 -4.60 1.28 5.13
CA ARG A 88 -4.42 2.62 5.70
C ARG A 88 -5.58 3.50 5.24
N VAL A 89 -6.20 4.18 6.19
CA VAL A 89 -7.34 5.07 5.98
C VAL A 89 -7.03 6.45 6.57
N GLN A 90 -7.76 7.47 6.11
CA GLN A 90 -7.67 8.80 6.71
C GLN A 90 -8.45 8.84 8.03
N ALA A 91 -8.15 9.79 8.91
CA ALA A 91 -8.82 9.94 10.20
C ALA A 91 -10.36 10.03 10.05
N GLN A 92 -10.85 10.87 9.15
CA GLN A 92 -12.29 11.03 8.90
C GLN A 92 -12.96 9.71 8.48
N GLN A 93 -12.32 8.98 7.56
CA GLN A 93 -12.82 7.68 7.10
C GLN A 93 -12.77 6.65 8.22
N TYR A 94 -11.70 6.63 9.02
CA TYR A 94 -11.56 5.73 10.16
C TYR A 94 -12.68 5.95 11.17
N HIS A 95 -12.99 7.19 11.53
CA HIS A 95 -14.04 7.49 12.50
C HIS A 95 -15.44 7.19 11.96
N ALA A 96 -15.65 7.24 10.64
CA ALA A 96 -16.90 6.83 9.99
C ALA A 96 -17.11 5.30 9.92
N LEU A 97 -16.07 4.49 10.13
CA LEU A 97 -16.17 3.02 10.14
C LEU A 97 -16.59 2.50 11.51
N THR A 98 -17.53 1.56 11.56
CA THR A 98 -17.87 0.81 12.78
C THR A 98 -17.41 -0.63 12.65
N VAL A 99 -16.75 -1.16 13.69
CA VAL A 99 -16.35 -2.58 13.71
C VAL A 99 -17.60 -3.45 13.78
N GLY A 100 -17.66 -4.49 12.96
CA GLY A 100 -18.83 -5.36 12.82
C GLY A 100 -19.74 -4.99 11.65
N ASP A 101 -19.63 -3.78 11.09
CA ASP A 101 -20.42 -3.39 9.94
C ASP A 101 -20.09 -4.26 8.74
N LYS A 102 -21.13 -4.80 8.12
CA LYS A 102 -21.05 -5.48 6.83
C LYS A 102 -21.35 -4.49 5.74
N GLY A 103 -20.62 -4.55 4.63
CA GLY A 103 -20.81 -3.60 3.55
C GLY A 103 -19.90 -3.83 2.37
N THR A 104 -19.97 -2.89 1.42
CA THR A 104 -19.17 -2.93 0.20
C THR A 104 -17.89 -2.12 0.41
N LEU A 105 -16.75 -2.80 0.40
CA LEU A 105 -15.43 -2.18 0.38
C LEU A 105 -15.01 -1.92 -1.07
N SER A 106 -14.63 -0.68 -1.35
CA SER A 106 -14.04 -0.24 -2.62
C SER A 106 -12.54 0.02 -2.43
N TYR A 107 -11.70 -0.59 -3.26
CA TYR A 107 -10.25 -0.43 -3.23
C TYR A 107 -9.63 -0.53 -4.62
N LYS A 108 -8.45 0.06 -4.81
CA LYS A 108 -7.62 -0.05 -6.03
C LYS A 108 -6.25 -0.60 -5.64
N GLY A 109 -5.95 -1.85 -6.03
CA GLY A 109 -4.72 -2.53 -5.60
C GLY A 109 -4.61 -2.62 -4.08
N THR A 110 -3.67 -1.88 -3.48
CA THR A 110 -3.45 -1.79 -2.03
C THR A 110 -4.03 -0.52 -1.40
N ARG A 111 -4.70 0.35 -2.18
CA ARG A 111 -5.25 1.62 -1.73
C ARG A 111 -6.74 1.51 -1.40
N PHE A 112 -7.11 1.92 -0.20
CA PHE A 112 -8.50 2.13 0.19
C PHE A 112 -9.12 3.28 -0.61
N VAL A 113 -10.33 3.06 -1.13
CA VAL A 113 -11.12 4.11 -1.79
C VAL A 113 -12.31 4.49 -0.92
N GLY A 114 -13.05 3.52 -0.39
CA GLY A 114 -14.21 3.77 0.46
C GLY A 114 -14.85 2.50 0.99
N PHE A 115 -15.72 2.66 1.98
CA PHE A 115 -16.57 1.61 2.50
C PHE A 115 -17.98 2.15 2.62
N VAL A 116 -18.96 1.37 2.15
CA VAL A 116 -20.38 1.69 2.28
C VAL A 116 -20.99 0.60 3.14
N ALA A 117 -21.37 0.96 4.37
CA ALA A 117 -22.09 0.06 5.26
C ALA A 117 -23.42 -0.33 4.62
N ARG A 118 -23.74 -1.62 4.65
CA ARG A 118 -25.09 -2.09 4.32
C ARG A 118 -25.93 -1.87 5.56
N THR A 119 -26.61 -0.73 5.62
CA THR A 119 -27.68 -0.55 6.60
C THR A 119 -28.70 -1.66 6.34
N PRO A 120 -29.11 -2.45 7.33
CA PRO A 120 -30.35 -3.20 7.19
C PRO A 120 -31.44 -2.14 7.12
N ASP A 121 -31.93 -1.87 5.91
CA ASP A 121 -33.19 -1.16 5.76
C ASP A 121 -34.20 -1.95 6.58
N ASN A 122 -34.85 -1.29 7.52
CA ASN A 122 -35.92 -1.86 8.32
C ASN A 122 -37.00 -2.34 7.34
N GLU A 123 -37.10 -3.65 7.15
CA GLU A 123 -38.25 -4.34 6.56
C GLU A 123 -39.14 -4.84 7.69
#